data_AF-A0A950NQN5-F1
#
_entry.id   AF-A0A950NQN5-F1
#
_cell.length_a   1.000
_cell.length_b   1.000
_cell.length_c   1.000
_cell.angle_alpha   90.00
_cell.angle_beta   90.00
_cell.angle_gamma   90.00
#
_symmetry.space_group_name_H-M   'P 1'
#
loop_
_entity.id
_entity.type
_entity.pdbx_description
1 polymer ?
#
loop_
_entity_poly.entity_id
_entity_poly.type
_entity_poly.pdbx_seq_one_letter_code
_entity_poly.pdbx_strand_id
1 'polypeptide(L)'
;MCVGAAQGALEYAARYLNERVVGGRPLAELQGLQWKVADMATQLEGARLLLQRALRLAGPHGTPPPLETAMAKTAANVAAKFVCDEAIQLLGGYGYSREYPVERAYRDIRGLCIGAGTVEIQRNFIGSNVAKGATTVSAGWRNPLAG
;
A
#
# COMPACT_ATOMS: atom_id res chain seq x y z
N MET A 1 -2.10 -8.08 6.32
CA MET A 1 -2.60 -6.99 7.20
C MET A 1 -2.61 -5.64 6.49
N CYS A 2 -1.46 -5.06 6.10
CA CYS A 2 -1.41 -3.71 5.51
C CYS A 2 -2.34 -3.49 4.31
N VAL A 3 -2.35 -4.41 3.34
CA VAL A 3 -3.25 -4.35 2.16
C VAL A 3 -4.72 -4.32 2.57
N GLY A 4 -5.12 -5.10 3.58
CA GLY A 4 -6.52 -5.13 4.04
C GLY A 4 -6.93 -3.86 4.78
N ALA A 5 -6.07 -3.34 5.64
CA ALA A 5 -6.33 -2.07 6.34
C ALA A 5 -6.43 -0.90 5.36
N ALA A 6 -5.53 -0.85 4.36
CA ALA A 6 -5.56 0.14 3.30
C ALA A 6 -6.84 0.03 2.43
N GLN A 7 -7.25 -1.19 2.07
CA GLN A 7 -8.51 -1.44 1.34
C GLN A 7 -9.70 -0.87 2.12
N GLY A 8 -9.83 -1.21 3.40
CA GLY A 8 -10.93 -0.70 4.23
C GLY A 8 -10.92 0.82 4.36
N ALA A 9 -9.74 1.44 4.46
CA ALA A 9 -9.61 2.90 4.50
C ALA A 9 -10.03 3.57 3.18
N LEU A 10 -9.61 3.01 2.04
CA LEU A 10 -10.00 3.48 0.71
C LEU A 10 -11.51 3.36 0.48
N GLU A 11 -12.10 2.20 0.78
CA GLU A 11 -13.54 1.96 0.63
C GLU A 11 -14.36 2.91 1.51
N TYR A 12 -13.94 3.11 2.77
CA TYR A 12 -14.60 4.04 3.66
C TYR A 12 -14.52 5.47 3.15
N ALA A 13 -13.34 5.92 2.70
CA ALA A 13 -13.16 7.26 2.15
C ALA A 13 -13.97 7.48 0.87
N ALA A 14 -13.96 6.51 -0.05
CA ALA A 14 -14.74 6.58 -1.29
C ALA A 14 -16.25 6.69 -1.01
N ARG A 15 -16.77 5.92 -0.04
CA ARG A 15 -18.16 6.05 0.41
C ARG A 15 -18.44 7.43 1.00
N TYR A 16 -17.58 7.91 1.90
CA TYR A 16 -17.73 9.24 2.51
C TYR A 16 -17.80 10.37 1.46
N LEU A 17 -16.98 10.28 0.40
CA LEU A 17 -17.00 11.27 -0.68
C LEU A 17 -18.35 11.32 -1.42
N ASN A 18 -19.07 10.20 -1.53
CA ASN A 18 -20.38 10.16 -2.16
C ASN A 18 -21.49 10.67 -1.22
N GLU A 19 -21.33 10.50 0.09
CA GLU A 19 -22.33 10.91 1.09
C GLU A 19 -22.20 12.38 1.49
N ARG A 20 -20.97 12.92 1.55
CA ARG A 20 -20.71 14.28 2.01
C ARG A 20 -20.97 15.28 0.88
N VAL A 21 -21.90 16.20 1.12
CA VAL A 21 -22.23 17.30 0.20
C VAL A 21 -21.58 18.61 0.67
N VAL A 22 -20.87 19.28 -0.23
CA VAL A 22 -20.30 20.63 -0.02
C VAL A 22 -20.55 21.46 -1.27
N GLY A 23 -21.02 22.71 -1.09
CA GLY A 23 -21.32 23.57 -2.24
C GLY A 23 -22.43 23.03 -3.14
N GLY A 24 -23.38 22.28 -2.57
CA GLY A 24 -24.54 21.74 -3.28
C GLY A 24 -24.29 20.45 -4.07
N ARG A 25 -23.09 19.86 -4.02
CA ARG A 25 -22.77 18.60 -4.69
C ARG A 25 -21.94 17.65 -3.82
N PRO A 26 -21.99 16.32 -4.07
CA PRO A 26 -21.10 15.36 -3.41
C PRO A 26 -19.62 15.69 -3.62
N LEU A 27 -18.79 15.42 -2.60
CA LEU A 27 -17.34 15.56 -2.71
C LEU A 27 -16.75 14.68 -3.82
N ALA A 28 -17.38 13.54 -4.12
CA ALA A 28 -16.98 12.63 -5.20
C ALA A 28 -16.97 13.29 -6.59
N GLU A 29 -17.68 14.40 -6.79
CA GLU A 29 -17.68 15.17 -8.05
C GLU A 29 -16.52 16.18 -8.13
N LEU A 30 -15.73 16.36 -7.08
CA LEU A 30 -14.58 17.24 -7.08
C LEU A 30 -13.38 16.50 -7.68
N GLN A 31 -12.97 16.90 -8.88
CA GLN A 31 -11.88 16.27 -9.62
C GLN A 31 -10.59 16.10 -8.80
N GLY A 32 -10.22 17.11 -8.01
CA GLY A 32 -9.03 17.03 -7.15
C GLY A 32 -9.08 15.91 -6.10
N LEU A 33 -10.29 15.52 -5.65
CA LEU A 33 -10.47 14.40 -4.72
C LEU A 33 -10.50 13.06 -5.46
N GLN A 34 -11.01 13.04 -6.71
CA GLN A 34 -10.96 11.84 -7.57
C GLN A 34 -9.52 11.42 -7.87
N TRP A 35 -8.60 12.35 -8.06
CA TRP A 35 -7.17 12.05 -8.24
C TRP A 35 -6.58 11.30 -7.04
N LYS A 36 -6.91 11.73 -5.82
CA LYS A 36 -6.48 11.05 -4.60
C LYS A 36 -6.98 9.61 -4.55
N VAL A 37 -8.26 9.40 -4.85
CA VAL A 37 -8.84 8.05 -4.92
C VAL A 37 -8.15 7.19 -5.99
N ALA A 38 -7.84 7.76 -7.15
CA ALA A 38 -7.13 7.07 -8.22
C ALA A 38 -5.71 6.64 -7.80
N ASP A 39 -4.97 7.53 -7.15
CA ASP A 39 -3.62 7.25 -6.64
C ASP A 39 -3.65 6.18 -5.55
N MET A 40 -4.60 6.28 -4.62
CA MET A 40 -4.81 5.31 -3.55
C MET A 40 -5.10 3.91 -4.11
N ALA A 41 -6.05 3.81 -5.04
CA ALA A 41 -6.43 2.55 -5.67
C ALA A 41 -5.26 1.94 -6.45
N THR A 42 -4.54 2.75 -7.22
CA THR A 42 -3.42 2.29 -8.05
C THR A 42 -2.26 1.76 -7.19
N GLN A 43 -1.88 2.48 -6.14
CA GLN A 43 -0.81 2.02 -5.24
C GLN A 43 -1.21 0.77 -4.47
N LEU A 44 -2.46 0.70 -4.00
CA LEU A 44 -2.97 -0.46 -3.28
C LEU A 44 -2.99 -1.71 -4.16
N GLU A 45 -3.45 -1.57 -5.41
CA GLU A 45 -3.50 -2.70 -6.34
C GLU A 45 -2.08 -3.15 -6.73
N GLY A 46 -1.16 -2.23 -6.98
CA GLY A 46 0.25 -2.56 -7.21
C GLY A 46 0.87 -3.36 -6.04
N ALA A 47 0.60 -2.94 -4.81
CA ALA A 47 1.05 -3.67 -3.62
C ALA A 47 0.40 -5.05 -3.48
N ARG A 48 -0.88 -5.18 -3.84
CA ARG A 48 -1.62 -6.45 -3.85
C ARG A 48 -1.02 -7.43 -4.84
N LEU A 49 -0.71 -6.97 -6.05
CA LEU A 49 -0.10 -7.80 -7.09
C LEU A 49 1.28 -8.32 -6.66
N LEU A 50 2.11 -7.48 -6.03
CA LEU A 50 3.40 -7.91 -5.49
C LEU A 50 3.26 -8.95 -4.38
N LEU A 51 2.29 -8.76 -3.47
CA LEU A 51 1.98 -9.74 -2.42
C LEU A 51 1.51 -11.07 -3.03
N GLN A 52 0.56 -11.04 -3.96
CA GLN A 52 0.05 -12.24 -4.62
C GLN A 52 1.15 -12.97 -5.40
N ARG A 53 2.06 -12.24 -6.05
CA ARG A 53 3.23 -12.83 -6.72
C ARG A 53 4.12 -13.58 -5.73
N ALA A 54 4.48 -12.94 -4.62
CA ALA A 54 5.30 -13.59 -3.58
C ALA A 54 4.60 -14.86 -3.05
N LEU A 55 3.31 -14.78 -2.73
CA LEU A 55 2.53 -15.94 -2.25
C LEU A 55 2.48 -17.08 -3.28
N ARG A 56 2.32 -16.76 -4.56
CA ARG A 56 2.31 -17.77 -5.63
C ARG A 56 3.64 -18.52 -5.73
N LEU A 57 4.75 -17.81 -5.54
CA LEU A 57 6.10 -18.39 -5.58
C LEU A 57 6.44 -19.24 -4.36
N ALA A 58 5.74 -19.03 -3.24
CA ALA A 58 5.88 -19.88 -2.07
C ALA A 58 5.44 -21.33 -2.34
N GLY A 59 4.52 -21.53 -3.29
CA GLY A 59 3.92 -22.84 -3.55
C GLY A 59 3.03 -23.33 -2.39
N PRO A 60 2.56 -24.59 -2.43
CA PRO A 60 1.54 -25.12 -1.52
C PRO A 60 1.93 -25.13 -0.03
N HIS A 61 3.22 -25.26 0.30
CA HIS A 61 3.71 -25.39 1.68
C HIS A 61 5.02 -24.62 1.94
N GLY A 62 5.43 -23.74 1.01
CA GLY A 62 6.72 -23.08 1.10
C GLY A 62 6.63 -21.66 1.68
N THR A 63 7.82 -21.10 1.88
CA THR A 63 8.03 -19.69 2.20
C THR A 63 8.33 -18.96 0.89
N PRO A 64 7.75 -17.77 0.63
CA PRO A 64 8.09 -17.01 -0.57
C PRO A 64 9.59 -16.71 -0.65
N PRO A 65 10.16 -16.53 -1.85
CA PRO A 65 11.55 -16.10 -2.00
C PRO A 65 11.85 -14.83 -1.19
N PRO A 66 13.03 -14.70 -0.56
CA PRO A 66 13.34 -13.56 0.31
C PRO A 66 13.22 -12.19 -0.39
N LEU A 67 13.71 -12.07 -1.63
CA LEU A 67 13.65 -10.82 -2.39
C LEU A 67 12.19 -10.43 -2.72
N GLU A 68 11.38 -11.40 -3.10
CA GLU A 68 9.96 -11.21 -3.40
C GLU A 68 9.16 -10.82 -2.15
N THR A 69 9.49 -11.47 -1.02
CA THR A 69 8.92 -11.12 0.30
C THR A 69 9.25 -9.68 0.68
N ALA A 70 10.52 -9.27 0.55
CA ALA A 70 10.96 -7.94 0.90
C ALA A 70 10.28 -6.86 0.03
N MET A 71 10.18 -7.10 -1.29
CA MET A 71 9.47 -6.21 -2.20
C MET A 71 7.98 -6.11 -1.86
N ALA A 72 7.31 -7.25 -1.65
CA ALA A 72 5.89 -7.28 -1.28
C ALA A 72 5.62 -6.55 0.04
N LYS A 73 6.44 -6.79 1.07
CA LYS A 73 6.31 -6.11 2.37
C LYS A 73 6.54 -4.61 2.23
N THR A 74 7.57 -4.19 1.50
CA THR A 74 7.88 -2.77 1.27
C THR A 74 6.71 -2.08 0.56
N ALA A 75 6.22 -2.66 -0.53
CA ALA A 75 5.11 -2.10 -1.30
C ALA A 75 3.83 -2.02 -0.48
N ALA A 76 3.48 -3.10 0.25
CA ALA A 76 2.30 -3.11 1.12
C ALA A 76 2.37 -2.06 2.24
N ASN A 77 3.54 -1.87 2.85
CA ASN A 77 3.71 -0.88 3.91
C ASN A 77 3.63 0.55 3.37
N VAL A 78 4.33 0.85 2.27
CA VAL A 78 4.34 2.19 1.68
C VAL A 78 2.95 2.56 1.13
N ALA A 79 2.31 1.66 0.38
CA ALA A 79 0.97 1.87 -0.14
C ALA A 79 -0.04 2.05 1.01
N ALA A 80 -0.01 1.21 2.04
CA ALA A 80 -0.93 1.35 3.15
C ALA A 80 -0.72 2.65 3.94
N LYS A 81 0.54 3.09 4.12
CA LYS A 81 0.81 4.38 4.74
C LYS A 81 0.18 5.51 3.92
N PHE A 82 0.39 5.52 2.61
CA PHE A 82 -0.17 6.52 1.72
C PHE A 82 -1.70 6.50 1.74
N VAL A 83 -2.32 5.33 1.57
CA VAL A 83 -3.77 5.18 1.50
C VAL A 83 -4.44 5.59 2.81
N CYS A 84 -3.92 5.17 3.97
CA CYS A 84 -4.54 5.55 5.25
C CYS A 84 -4.37 7.04 5.57
N ASP A 85 -3.26 7.66 5.16
CA ASP A 85 -3.03 9.10 5.30
C ASP A 85 -4.00 9.91 4.42
N GLU A 86 -4.12 9.53 3.15
CA GLU A 86 -5.07 10.16 2.22
C GLU A 86 -6.52 9.94 2.63
N ALA A 87 -6.86 8.79 3.20
CA ALA A 87 -8.19 8.55 3.75
C ALA A 87 -8.53 9.56 4.87
N ILE A 88 -7.59 9.85 5.79
CA ILE A 88 -7.79 10.90 6.80
C ILE A 88 -8.03 12.25 6.11
N GLN A 89 -7.21 12.59 5.11
CA GLN A 89 -7.30 13.86 4.39
C GLN A 89 -8.65 14.04 3.67
N LEU A 90 -9.18 12.97 3.06
CA LEU A 90 -10.48 12.98 2.36
C LEU A 90 -11.67 13.18 3.31
N LEU A 91 -11.57 12.68 4.55
CA LEU A 91 -12.59 12.90 5.58
C LEU A 91 -12.41 14.22 6.35
N GLY A 92 -11.27 14.91 6.17
CA GLY A 92 -10.93 16.13 6.90
C GLY A 92 -10.89 15.91 8.42
N GLY A 93 -11.50 16.82 9.19
CA GLY A 93 -11.52 16.74 10.65
C GLY A 93 -12.16 15.44 11.20
N TYR A 94 -13.14 14.88 10.48
CA TYR A 94 -13.74 13.60 10.85
C TYR A 94 -12.75 12.44 10.72
N GLY A 95 -11.84 12.49 9.75
CA GLY A 95 -10.81 11.49 9.54
C GLY A 95 -9.80 11.43 10.69
N TYR A 96 -9.60 12.54 11.40
CA TYR A 96 -8.72 12.62 12.57
C TYR A 96 -9.43 12.26 13.89
N SER A 97 -10.75 12.05 13.86
CA SER A 97 -11.53 11.65 15.04
C SER A 97 -11.44 10.14 15.27
N ARG A 98 -11.32 9.74 16.54
CA ARG A 98 -11.34 8.33 16.97
C ARG A 98 -12.69 7.63 16.74
N GLU A 99 -13.74 8.39 16.43
CA GLU A 99 -15.06 7.86 16.07
C GLU A 99 -15.08 7.23 14.67
N TYR A 100 -14.09 7.58 13.83
CA TYR A 100 -14.01 7.10 12.45
C TYR A 100 -12.92 6.02 12.31
N PRO A 101 -13.18 4.93 11.57
CA PRO A 101 -12.27 3.79 11.51
C PRO A 101 -10.94 4.10 10.79
N VAL A 102 -10.89 5.16 9.97
CA VAL A 102 -9.68 5.54 9.23
C VAL A 102 -8.56 6.06 10.14
N GLU A 103 -8.90 6.69 11.27
CA GLU A 103 -7.93 7.12 12.30
C GLU A 103 -7.17 5.91 12.86
N ARG A 104 -7.92 4.86 13.24
CA ARG A 104 -7.34 3.63 13.77
C ARG A 104 -6.47 2.96 12.74
N ALA A 105 -6.94 2.85 11.50
CA ALA A 105 -6.18 2.26 10.41
C ALA A 105 -4.83 2.99 10.21
N TYR A 106 -4.82 4.32 10.24
CA TYR A 106 -3.59 5.11 10.15
C TYR A 106 -2.60 4.80 11.28
N ARG A 107 -3.05 4.77 12.55
CA ARG A 107 -2.19 4.39 13.69
C ARG A 107 -1.64 2.98 13.56
N ASP A 108 -2.48 2.01 13.19
CA ASP A 108 -2.08 0.61 13.09
C ASP A 108 -1.01 0.42 12.00
N ILE A 109 -1.21 1.03 10.82
CA ILE A 109 -0.24 0.99 9.73
C ILE A 109 1.11 1.58 10.14
N ARG A 110 1.12 2.67 10.93
CA ARG A 110 2.37 3.26 11.41
C ARG A 110 3.21 2.26 12.19
N GLY A 111 2.58 1.45 13.04
CA GLY A 111 3.23 0.37 13.79
C GLY A 111 3.73 -0.76 12.89
N LEU A 112 2.92 -1.20 11.93
CA LEU A 112 3.29 -2.26 10.97
C LEU A 112 4.45 -1.86 10.04
N CYS A 113 4.67 -0.56 9.84
CA CYS A 113 5.84 -0.05 9.11
C CYS A 113 7.15 -0.17 9.90
N ILE A 114 7.08 -0.37 11.21
CA ILE A 114 8.24 -0.50 12.11
C ILE A 114 8.48 -1.98 12.46
N GLY A 115 7.39 -2.71 12.74
CA GLY A 115 7.44 -4.10 13.16
C GLY A 115 7.89 -5.08 12.06
N ALA A 116 8.48 -6.19 12.50
CA ALA A 116 8.92 -7.30 11.64
C ALA A 116 9.81 -6.85 10.47
N GLY A 117 10.73 -5.91 10.75
CA GLY A 117 11.61 -5.26 9.79
C GLY A 117 11.02 -3.96 9.25
N THR A 118 11.72 -2.85 9.50
CA THR A 118 11.30 -1.52 9.03
C THR A 118 11.31 -1.43 7.51
N VAL A 119 10.60 -0.45 6.96
CA VAL A 119 10.62 -0.17 5.51
C VAL A 119 12.05 0.07 5.01
N GLU A 120 12.88 0.76 5.80
CA GLU A 120 14.27 1.07 5.47
C GLU A 120 15.15 -0.18 5.43
N ILE A 121 14.96 -1.11 6.38
CA ILE A 121 15.69 -2.39 6.38
C ILE A 121 15.30 -3.24 5.16
N GLN A 122 14.03 -3.26 4.79
CA GLN A 122 13.60 -3.95 3.57
C GLN A 122 14.20 -3.30 2.32
N ARG A 123 14.25 -1.96 2.25
CA ARG A 123 14.92 -1.23 1.16
C ARG A 123 16.40 -1.54 1.07
N ASN A 124 17.11 -1.61 2.21
CA ASN A 124 18.52 -2.00 2.25
C ASN A 124 18.72 -3.41 1.68
N PHE A 125 17.87 -4.36 2.08
CA PHE A 125 17.92 -5.73 1.59
C PHE A 125 17.67 -5.80 0.07
N ILE A 126 16.61 -5.15 -0.41
CA ILE A 126 16.28 -5.11 -1.85
C ILE A 126 17.41 -4.47 -2.64
N GLY A 127 17.86 -3.28 -2.24
CA GLY A 127 18.90 -2.53 -2.92
C GLY A 127 20.21 -3.30 -3.01
N SER A 128 20.65 -3.91 -1.90
CA SER A 128 21.88 -4.72 -1.86
C SER A 128 21.81 -5.94 -2.78
N ASN A 129 20.69 -6.66 -2.80
CA ASN A 129 20.53 -7.84 -3.66
C ASN A 129 20.47 -7.46 -5.15
N VAL A 130 19.67 -6.45 -5.50
CA VAL A 130 19.52 -6.00 -6.88
C VAL A 130 20.83 -5.45 -7.43
N ALA A 131 21.57 -4.65 -6.65
CA ALA A 131 22.87 -4.12 -7.06
C ALA A 131 23.93 -5.23 -7.29
N LYS A 132 23.77 -6.39 -6.66
CA LYS A 132 24.62 -7.58 -6.86
C LYS A 132 24.12 -8.51 -7.95
N GLY A 133 23.13 -8.08 -8.75
CA GLY A 133 22.62 -8.82 -9.90
C GLY A 133 21.46 -9.78 -9.60
N ALA A 134 20.90 -9.77 -8.39
CA ALA A 134 19.69 -10.53 -8.12
C ALA A 134 18.51 -9.97 -8.95
N THR A 135 17.77 -10.86 -9.60
CA THR A 135 16.59 -10.51 -10.39
C THR A 135 15.33 -11.02 -9.72
N THR A 136 14.21 -10.36 -10.00
CA THR A 136 12.88 -10.87 -9.65
C THR A 136 12.43 -11.90 -10.68
N VAL A 137 11.32 -12.57 -10.42
CA VAL A 137 10.70 -13.49 -11.40
C VAL A 137 9.95 -12.77 -12.53
N SER A 138 9.91 -11.43 -12.51
CA SER A 138 9.22 -10.66 -13.56
C SER A 138 9.83 -10.90 -14.93
N ALA A 139 8.98 -11.26 -15.89
CA ALA A 139 9.37 -11.33 -17.29
C ALA A 139 9.98 -9.99 -17.73
N GLY A 140 11.19 -10.03 -18.28
CA GLY A 140 11.93 -8.85 -18.76
C GLY A 140 12.98 -8.29 -17.80
N TRP A 141 13.00 -8.68 -16.53
CA TRP A 141 14.10 -8.29 -15.63
C TRP A 141 15.34 -9.13 -15.93
N ARG A 142 16.35 -8.52 -16.57
CA ARG A 142 17.63 -9.16 -16.87
C ARG A 142 18.67 -8.78 -15.84
N ASN A 143 19.54 -9.73 -15.46
CA ASN A 143 20.68 -9.43 -14.62
C ASN A 143 21.68 -8.59 -15.44
N PRO A 144 21.93 -7.31 -15.10
CA PRO A 144 22.84 -6.48 -15.86
C PRO A 144 24.31 -6.94 -15.76
N LEU A 145 24.61 -7.83 -14.81
CA LEU A 145 25.94 -8.41 -14.61
C LEU A 145 26.11 -9.77 -15.31
N ALA A 146 25.03 -10.34 -15.87
CA ALA A 146 25.12 -11.52 -16.71
C ALA A 146 25.49 -11.05 -18.13
N GLY A 147 26.72 -11.37 -18.56
CA GLY A 147 27.23 -11.08 -19.91
C GLY A 147 26.45 -11.77 -21.02
#